data_AF-A0A645H592-F1
#
_entry.id   AF-A0A645H592-F1
#
_cell.length_a   1.000
_cell.length_b   1.000
_cell.length_c   1.000
_cell.angle_alpha   90.00
_cell.angle_beta   90.00
_cell.angle_gamma   90.00
#
_symmetry.space_group_name_H-M   'P 1'
#
loop_
_entity.id
_entity.type
_entity.pdbx_description
1 polymer ?
#
loop_
_entity_poly.entity_id
_entity_poly.type
_entity_poly.pdbx_seq_one_letter_code
_entity_poly.pdbx_strand_id
1 'polypeptide(L)'
;MRINYPYIDPGQSFPFFVINNIHPFLGGAILATLLIAIVGTGSGMALGFGTIFINDIYKKFINKNVDSKKELFITRMIIILSLIVSSIFTIGNLKSSILTWGFMSMGLRATVLLVPMCGSLFFKGRINKGSAILSSILGIVAFIASSLIIDVNFDPLFVGIFISLMVVVIGSLFNKIKFNNKKTIL
;
A
#
# COMPACT_ATOMS: atom_id res chain seq x y z
N MET A 1 17.34 17.70 -16.44
CA MET A 1 16.79 18.78 -15.58
C MET A 1 17.68 19.11 -14.38
N ARG A 2 18.32 18.13 -13.71
CA ARG A 2 19.34 18.35 -12.64
C ARG A 2 20.54 19.22 -13.05
N ILE A 3 20.87 19.27 -14.35
CA ILE A 3 22.00 20.03 -14.90
C ILE A 3 21.71 21.53 -15.03
N ASN A 4 20.45 21.93 -15.25
CA ASN A 4 20.09 23.36 -15.46
C ASN A 4 19.43 24.00 -14.22
N TYR A 5 18.85 23.22 -13.30
CA TYR A 5 18.19 23.72 -12.10
C TYR A 5 18.44 22.78 -10.90
N PRO A 6 19.52 23.00 -10.12
CA PRO A 6 19.94 22.08 -9.06
C PRO A 6 19.06 22.13 -7.78
N TYR A 7 18.28 23.20 -7.58
CA TYR A 7 17.55 23.48 -6.32
C TYR A 7 16.04 23.21 -6.36
N ILE A 8 15.51 22.60 -7.42
CA ILE A 8 14.08 22.28 -7.51
C ILE A 8 13.77 20.98 -6.77
N ASP A 9 12.71 21.02 -5.98
CA ASP A 9 12.11 19.82 -5.40
C ASP A 9 11.70 18.85 -6.53
N PRO A 10 12.10 17.57 -6.48
CA PRO A 10 11.81 16.60 -7.53
C PRO A 10 10.31 16.50 -7.87
N GLY A 11 9.43 16.67 -6.87
CA GLY A 11 7.98 16.61 -7.07
C GLY A 11 7.40 17.80 -7.83
N GLN A 12 8.13 18.92 -7.92
CA GLN A 12 7.71 20.13 -8.63
C GLN A 12 8.36 20.25 -10.03
N SER A 13 9.28 19.33 -10.37
CA SER A 13 10.05 19.38 -11.62
C SER A 13 9.17 19.33 -12.87
N PHE A 14 8.14 18.50 -12.88
CA PHE A 14 7.25 18.34 -14.03
C PHE A 14 6.35 19.57 -14.28
N PRO A 15 5.59 20.09 -13.28
CA PRO A 15 4.85 21.34 -13.46
C PRO A 15 5.75 22.52 -13.86
N PHE A 16 6.94 22.61 -13.25
CA PHE A 16 7.90 23.68 -13.57
C PHE A 16 8.41 23.59 -15.01
N PHE A 17 8.68 22.38 -15.50
CA PHE A 17 9.08 22.16 -16.89
C PHE A 17 8.01 22.64 -17.88
N VAL A 18 6.75 22.27 -17.62
CA VAL A 18 5.61 22.59 -18.48
C VAL A 18 5.37 24.09 -18.57
N ILE A 19 5.48 24.81 -17.45
CA ILE A 19 5.29 26.27 -17.42
C ILE A 19 6.42 26.99 -18.17
N ASN A 20 7.67 26.53 -18.03
CA ASN A 20 8.83 27.28 -18.52
C ASN A 20 9.26 26.92 -19.96
N ASN A 21 8.89 25.74 -20.48
CA ASN A 21 9.39 25.25 -21.77
C ASN A 21 8.29 25.00 -22.82
N ILE A 22 7.00 25.10 -22.47
CA ILE A 22 5.89 24.79 -23.37
C ILE A 22 5.07 26.05 -23.64
N HIS A 23 4.55 26.18 -24.86
CA HIS A 23 3.65 27.27 -25.24
C HIS A 23 2.43 27.34 -24.30
N PRO A 24 1.98 28.53 -23.86
CA PRO A 24 0.96 28.68 -22.80
C PRO A 24 -0.33 27.90 -23.00
N PHE A 25 -0.82 27.81 -24.24
CA PHE A 25 -2.04 27.08 -24.58
C PHE A 25 -1.91 25.57 -24.32
N LEU A 26 -0.78 24.98 -24.73
CA LEU A 26 -0.53 23.54 -24.55
C LEU A 26 -0.10 23.23 -23.12
N GLY A 27 0.65 24.12 -22.47
CA GLY A 27 1.00 24.00 -21.06
C GLY A 27 -0.23 24.01 -20.15
N GLY A 28 -1.20 24.90 -20.43
CA GLY A 28 -2.47 24.93 -19.73
C GLY A 28 -3.27 23.64 -19.89
N ALA A 29 -3.35 23.08 -21.10
CA ALA A 29 -4.02 21.80 -21.34
C ALA A 29 -3.37 20.66 -20.54
N ILE A 30 -2.04 20.58 -20.52
CA ILE A 30 -1.29 19.55 -19.78
C ILE A 30 -1.53 19.67 -18.26
N LEU A 31 -1.48 20.88 -17.70
CA LEU A 31 -1.72 21.12 -16.28
C LEU A 31 -3.18 20.84 -15.89
N ALA A 32 -4.14 21.16 -16.76
CA ALA A 32 -5.54 20.83 -16.55
C ALA A 32 -5.76 19.31 -16.50
N THR A 33 -5.18 18.55 -17.44
CA THR A 33 -5.22 17.08 -17.41
C THR A 33 -4.55 16.52 -16.16
N LEU A 34 -3.41 17.07 -15.74
CA LEU A 34 -2.73 16.68 -14.51
C LEU A 34 -3.64 16.88 -13.28
N LEU A 35 -4.32 18.02 -13.18
CA LEU A 35 -5.23 18.32 -12.08
C LEU A 35 -6.42 17.35 -12.05
N ILE A 36 -7.02 17.09 -13.22
CA ILE A 36 -8.12 16.11 -13.37
C ILE A 36 -7.65 14.72 -12.92
N ALA A 37 -6.45 14.29 -13.32
CA ALA A 37 -5.90 12.99 -12.93
C ALA A 37 -5.69 12.88 -11.40
N ILE A 38 -5.17 13.92 -10.76
CA ILE A 38 -4.94 13.95 -9.31
C ILE A 38 -6.28 13.87 -8.55
N VAL A 39 -7.29 14.64 -8.97
CA VAL A 39 -8.62 14.60 -8.35
C VAL A 39 -9.31 13.24 -8.59
N GLY A 40 -9.18 12.67 -9.79
CA GLY A 40 -9.74 11.36 -10.13
C GLY A 40 -9.14 10.24 -9.30
N THR A 41 -7.82 10.22 -9.14
CA THR A 41 -7.12 9.23 -8.31
C THR A 41 -7.42 9.40 -6.81
N GLY A 42 -7.41 10.64 -6.31
CA GLY A 42 -7.72 10.92 -4.90
C GLY A 42 -9.14 10.50 -4.51
N SER A 43 -10.13 10.80 -5.36
CA SER A 43 -11.52 10.40 -5.13
C SER A 43 -11.71 8.88 -5.16
N GLY A 44 -11.07 8.19 -6.11
CA GLY A 44 -11.08 6.72 -6.18
C GLY A 44 -10.46 6.06 -4.94
N MET A 45 -9.33 6.57 -4.45
CA MET A 45 -8.69 6.04 -3.23
C MET A 45 -9.55 6.26 -1.99
N ALA A 46 -10.15 7.44 -1.85
CA ALA A 46 -11.02 7.73 -0.70
C ALA A 46 -12.27 6.83 -0.68
N LEU A 47 -12.90 6.64 -1.85
CA LEU A 47 -14.03 5.72 -2.01
C LEU A 47 -13.62 4.28 -1.67
N GLY A 48 -12.51 3.79 -2.25
CA GLY A 48 -12.00 2.45 -1.98
C GLY A 48 -11.71 2.22 -0.49
N PHE A 49 -11.10 3.20 0.19
CA PHE A 49 -10.86 3.13 1.62
C PHE A 49 -12.15 3.05 2.43
N GLY A 50 -13.15 3.90 2.10
CA GLY A 50 -14.46 3.85 2.74
C GLY A 50 -15.16 2.49 2.55
N THR A 51 -15.09 1.91 1.34
CA THR A 51 -15.68 0.60 1.04
C THR A 51 -14.97 -0.56 1.75
N ILE A 52 -13.65 -0.50 1.89
CA ILE A 52 -12.90 -1.49 2.68
C ILE A 52 -13.30 -1.39 4.15
N PHE A 53 -13.32 -0.18 4.70
CA PHE A 53 -13.66 0.02 6.12
C PHE A 53 -15.08 -0.48 6.44
N ILE A 54 -16.06 -0.19 5.59
CA ILE A 54 -17.43 -0.62 5.83
C ILE A 54 -17.60 -2.15 5.71
N ASN A 55 -17.01 -2.79 4.70
CA ASN A 55 -17.19 -4.23 4.48
C ASN A 55 -16.33 -5.08 5.43
N ASP A 56 -15.08 -4.68 5.70
CA ASP A 56 -14.14 -5.49 6.47
C ASP A 56 -14.22 -5.24 7.97
N ILE A 57 -14.54 -4.01 8.38
CA ILE A 57 -14.60 -3.62 9.80
C ILE A 57 -16.07 -3.53 10.24
N TYR A 58 -16.85 -2.62 9.65
CA TYR A 58 -18.18 -2.29 10.17
C TYR A 58 -19.18 -3.45 10.07
N LYS A 59 -19.33 -4.07 8.89
CA LYS A 59 -20.24 -5.22 8.68
C LYS A 59 -19.81 -6.47 9.44
N LYS A 60 -18.51 -6.64 9.69
CA LYS A 60 -17.95 -7.84 10.32
C LYS A 60 -17.96 -7.76 11.85
N PHE A 61 -17.70 -6.58 12.44
CA PHE A 61 -17.55 -6.41 13.88
C PHE A 61 -18.74 -5.71 14.56
N ILE A 62 -19.44 -4.79 13.88
CA ILE A 62 -20.46 -3.95 14.54
C ILE A 62 -21.86 -4.44 14.22
N ASN A 63 -22.24 -4.47 12.94
CA ASN A 63 -23.59 -4.91 12.56
C ASN A 63 -23.60 -5.50 11.16
N LYS A 64 -24.01 -6.77 11.06
CA LYS A 64 -24.03 -7.52 9.80
C LYS A 64 -25.21 -7.16 8.89
N ASN A 65 -26.30 -6.65 9.46
CA ASN A 65 -27.52 -6.23 8.75
C ASN A 65 -27.68 -4.71 8.85
N VAL A 66 -26.84 -3.97 8.13
CA VAL A 66 -26.91 -2.51 8.05
C VAL A 66 -27.74 -2.13 6.84
N ASP A 67 -28.69 -1.24 7.04
CA ASP A 67 -29.49 -0.69 5.94
C ASP A 67 -28.60 0.08 4.94
N SER A 68 -28.91 -0.07 3.64
CA SER A 68 -28.10 0.46 2.54
C SER A 68 -27.88 1.98 2.63
N LYS A 69 -28.87 2.72 3.16
CA LYS A 69 -28.75 4.18 3.35
C LYS A 69 -27.76 4.54 4.46
N LYS A 70 -27.75 3.78 5.56
CA LYS A 70 -26.80 3.99 6.66
C LYS A 70 -25.38 3.59 6.25
N GLU A 71 -25.24 2.53 5.45
CA GLU A 71 -23.96 2.12 4.88
C GLU A 71 -23.30 3.24 4.07
N LEU A 72 -24.07 3.86 3.18
CA LEU A 72 -23.59 4.96 2.34
C LEU A 72 -23.24 6.20 3.17
N PHE A 73 -24.03 6.50 4.20
CA PHE A 73 -23.78 7.64 5.08
C PHE A 73 -22.47 7.47 5.86
N ILE A 74 -22.25 6.29 6.44
CA ILE A 74 -21.02 5.96 7.19
C ILE A 74 -19.80 6.02 6.26
N THR A 75 -19.91 5.46 5.05
CA THR A 75 -18.85 5.51 4.04
C THR A 75 -18.47 6.96 3.70
N ARG A 76 -19.46 7.85 3.50
CA ARG A 76 -19.22 9.27 3.26
C ARG A 76 -18.54 9.97 4.44
N MET A 77 -18.94 9.65 5.67
CA MET A 77 -18.30 10.20 6.88
C MET A 77 -16.82 9.77 6.98
N ILE A 78 -16.51 8.51 6.67
CA ILE A 78 -15.12 8.01 6.66
C ILE A 78 -14.27 8.73 5.62
N ILE A 79 -14.83 8.98 4.43
CA ILE A 79 -14.15 9.75 3.37
C ILE A 79 -13.82 11.17 3.85
N ILE A 80 -14.81 11.86 4.43
CA ILE A 80 -14.61 13.23 4.95
C ILE A 80 -13.56 13.23 6.07
N LEU A 81 -13.63 12.27 6.99
CA LEU A 81 -12.66 12.14 8.08
C LEU A 81 -11.24 11.90 7.54
N SER A 82 -11.09 11.00 6.55
CA SER A 82 -9.82 10.72 5.89
C SER A 82 -9.24 11.96 5.19
N LEU A 83 -10.09 12.77 4.54
CA LEU A 83 -9.69 14.03 3.93
C LEU A 83 -9.22 15.05 4.96
N ILE A 84 -9.91 15.18 6.10
CA ILE A 84 -9.51 16.08 7.20
C ILE A 84 -8.15 15.67 7.76
N VAL A 85 -7.96 14.39 8.05
CA VAL A 85 -6.68 13.86 8.55
C VAL A 85 -5.56 14.10 7.54
N SER A 86 -5.81 13.84 6.26
CA SER A 86 -4.83 14.07 5.19
C SER A 86 -4.47 15.54 5.04
N SER A 87 -5.45 16.44 5.16
CA SER A 87 -5.23 17.90 5.12
C SER A 87 -4.34 18.37 6.27
N ILE A 88 -4.62 17.91 7.49
CA ILE A 88 -3.80 18.20 8.69
C ILE A 88 -2.37 17.71 8.48
N PHE A 89 -2.20 16.50 7.96
CA PHE A 89 -0.87 15.92 7.69
C PHE A 89 -0.09 16.71 6.62
N THR A 90 -0.79 17.27 5.64
CA THR A 90 -0.19 18.05 4.54
C THR A 90 0.34 19.41 5.02
N ILE A 91 -0.33 20.04 5.98
CA ILE A 91 0.07 21.35 6.54
C ILE A 91 1.40 21.26 7.31
N GLY A 92 1.77 20.08 7.81
CA GLY A 92 3.01 19.82 8.56
C GLY A 92 4.33 19.97 7.76
N ASN A 93 4.30 20.50 6.53
CA ASN A 93 5.46 20.81 5.68
C ASN A 93 6.41 19.62 5.42
N LEU A 94 5.84 18.42 5.33
CA LEU A 94 6.52 17.13 5.09
C LEU A 94 6.81 16.90 3.59
N LYS A 95 7.32 17.91 2.88
CA LYS A 95 7.41 17.89 1.40
C LYS A 95 8.22 16.72 0.83
N SER A 96 9.37 16.39 1.42
CA SER A 96 10.14 15.20 1.04
C SER A 96 9.61 13.94 1.73
N SER A 97 9.16 14.06 2.97
CA SER A 97 8.67 12.93 3.76
C SER A 97 7.40 12.30 3.17
N ILE A 98 6.50 13.05 2.54
CA ILE A 98 5.28 12.49 1.95
C ILE A 98 5.59 11.46 0.85
N LEU A 99 6.64 11.71 0.06
CA LEU A 99 7.08 10.80 -0.99
C LEU A 99 7.70 9.54 -0.38
N THR A 100 8.56 9.69 0.61
CA THR A 100 9.15 8.56 1.35
C THR A 100 8.08 7.71 2.03
N TRP A 101 7.09 8.35 2.68
CA TRP A 101 5.97 7.67 3.32
C TRP A 101 5.04 7.00 2.29
N GLY A 102 4.86 7.63 1.13
CA GLY A 102 4.14 7.06 -0.01
C GLY A 102 4.83 5.79 -0.54
N PHE A 103 6.14 5.84 -0.74
CA PHE A 103 6.93 4.68 -1.14
C PHE A 103 6.93 3.58 -0.08
N MET A 104 7.03 3.94 1.21
CA MET A 104 6.93 3.00 2.32
C MET A 104 5.56 2.30 2.33
N SER A 105 4.47 3.04 2.15
CA SER A 105 3.11 2.49 2.04
C SER A 105 2.92 1.57 0.83
N MET A 106 3.48 1.93 -0.33
CA MET A 106 3.45 1.09 -1.52
C MET A 106 4.26 -0.20 -1.32
N GLY A 107 5.42 -0.10 -0.69
CA GLY A 107 6.30 -1.21 -0.38
C GLY A 107 5.74 -2.22 0.59
N LEU A 108 5.11 -1.72 1.64
CA LEU A 108 4.41 -2.54 2.61
C LEU A 108 3.25 -3.27 1.93
N ARG A 109 2.44 -2.59 1.11
CA ARG A 109 1.37 -3.24 0.33
C ARG A 109 1.90 -4.36 -0.57
N ALA A 110 3.01 -4.13 -1.27
CA ALA A 110 3.64 -5.15 -2.11
C ALA A 110 4.12 -6.37 -1.29
N THR A 111 4.83 -6.14 -0.19
CA THR A 111 5.39 -7.21 0.65
C THR A 111 4.30 -8.05 1.32
N VAL A 112 3.22 -7.41 1.75
CA VAL A 112 2.12 -8.06 2.49
C VAL A 112 1.18 -8.85 1.59
N LEU A 113 0.91 -8.36 0.38
CA LEU A 113 -0.06 -9.00 -0.51
C LEU A 113 0.59 -9.97 -1.49
N LEU A 114 1.71 -9.60 -2.11
CA LEU A 114 2.31 -10.36 -3.21
C LEU A 114 2.68 -11.77 -2.74
N VAL A 115 3.39 -11.88 -1.62
CA VAL A 115 3.94 -13.15 -1.15
C VAL A 115 2.88 -14.17 -0.73
N PRO A 116 1.91 -13.87 0.15
CA PRO A 116 0.87 -14.83 0.50
C PRO A 116 -0.11 -15.09 -0.66
N MET A 117 -0.41 -14.10 -1.52
CA MET A 117 -1.27 -14.35 -2.69
C MET A 117 -0.57 -15.23 -3.73
N CYS A 118 0.70 -14.95 -4.06
CA CYS A 118 1.48 -15.80 -4.96
C CYS A 118 1.68 -17.20 -4.36
N GLY A 119 2.00 -17.30 -3.07
CA GLY A 119 2.08 -18.59 -2.37
C GLY A 119 0.78 -19.39 -2.47
N SER A 120 -0.36 -18.77 -2.18
CA SER A 120 -1.69 -19.39 -2.28
C SER A 120 -2.05 -19.81 -3.71
N LEU A 121 -1.69 -18.99 -4.71
CA LEU A 121 -2.00 -19.23 -6.11
C LEU A 121 -1.14 -20.35 -6.72
N PHE A 122 0.18 -20.34 -6.48
CA PHE A 122 1.12 -21.31 -7.06
C PHE A 122 1.20 -22.63 -6.27
N PHE A 123 1.01 -22.61 -4.95
CA PHE A 123 1.01 -23.81 -4.10
C PHE A 123 -0.38 -24.15 -3.57
N LYS A 124 -1.35 -24.19 -4.49
CA LYS A 124 -2.74 -24.55 -4.24
C LYS A 124 -2.81 -25.89 -3.47
N GLY A 125 -3.25 -25.83 -2.21
CA GLY A 125 -3.49 -27.02 -1.37
C GLY A 125 -2.39 -27.41 -0.37
N ARG A 126 -1.23 -26.73 -0.29
CA ARG A 126 -0.20 -27.00 0.74
C ARG A 126 -0.04 -25.93 1.82
N ILE A 127 -0.76 -24.82 1.73
CA ILE A 127 -0.64 -23.68 2.63
C ILE A 127 -1.88 -23.60 3.51
N ASN A 128 -1.69 -23.73 4.83
CA ASN A 128 -2.76 -23.58 5.82
C ASN A 128 -3.05 -22.08 6.05
N LYS A 129 -4.30 -21.74 6.40
CA LYS A 129 -4.72 -20.34 6.69
C LYS A 129 -3.79 -19.67 7.70
N GLY A 130 -3.31 -20.42 8.69
CA GLY A 130 -2.38 -19.94 9.71
C GLY A 130 -0.99 -19.54 9.17
N SER A 131 -0.40 -20.30 8.24
CA SER A 131 0.92 -19.97 7.70
C SER A 131 0.88 -18.77 6.74
N ALA A 132 -0.24 -18.58 6.03
CA ALA A 132 -0.45 -17.39 5.22
C ALA A 132 -0.55 -16.12 6.08
N ILE A 133 -1.33 -16.16 7.17
CA ILE A 133 -1.46 -15.02 8.09
C ILE A 133 -0.12 -14.72 8.79
N LEU A 134 0.61 -15.75 9.22
CA LEU A 134 1.96 -15.61 9.79
C LEU A 134 2.92 -14.97 8.79
N SER A 135 2.92 -15.38 7.53
CA SER A 135 3.78 -14.77 6.50
C SER A 135 3.47 -13.29 6.27
N SER A 136 2.19 -12.88 6.29
CA SER A 136 1.81 -11.47 6.19
C SER A 136 2.31 -10.67 7.41
N ILE A 137 2.12 -11.19 8.62
CA ILE A 137 2.53 -10.50 9.86
C ILE A 137 4.05 -10.40 9.94
N LEU A 138 4.77 -11.49 9.71
CA LEU A 138 6.24 -11.52 9.69
C LEU A 138 6.80 -10.64 8.57
N GLY A 139 6.15 -10.58 7.40
CA GLY A 139 6.53 -9.67 6.31
C GLY A 139 6.39 -8.19 6.70
N ILE A 140 5.34 -7.80 7.42
CA ILE A 140 5.18 -6.44 7.97
C ILE A 140 6.29 -6.13 8.97
N VAL A 141 6.49 -7.03 9.94
CA VAL A 141 7.49 -6.84 11.00
C VAL A 141 8.90 -6.75 10.41
N ALA A 142 9.23 -7.60 9.45
CA ALA A 142 10.52 -7.59 8.76
C ALA A 142 10.73 -6.31 7.93
N PHE A 143 9.71 -5.84 7.22
CA PHE A 143 9.78 -4.59 6.46
C PHE A 143 9.98 -3.38 7.37
N ILE A 144 9.22 -3.28 8.46
CA ILE A 144 9.37 -2.20 9.44
C ILE A 144 10.73 -2.27 10.14
N ALA A 145 11.17 -3.46 10.56
CA ALA A 145 12.47 -3.65 11.18
C ALA A 145 13.63 -3.29 10.23
N SER A 146 13.54 -3.69 8.96
CA SER A 146 14.53 -3.33 7.94
C SER A 146 14.55 -1.83 7.64
N SER A 147 13.41 -1.15 7.75
CA SER A 147 13.33 0.30 7.52
C SER A 147 13.84 1.14 8.71
N LEU A 148 14.01 0.54 9.90
CA LEU A 148 14.30 1.28 11.14
C LEU A 148 15.66 0.91 11.76
N ILE A 149 16.18 -0.30 11.52
CA ILE A 149 17.41 -0.81 12.17
C ILE A 149 18.60 -0.97 11.20
N ILE A 150 18.39 -1.08 9.89
CA ILE A 150 19.48 -1.36 8.93
C ILE A 150 19.51 -0.26 7.86
N ASP A 151 20.51 0.63 7.95
CA ASP A 151 20.98 1.48 6.84
C ASP A 151 21.64 0.60 5.77
N VAL A 152 20.88 -0.29 5.13
CA VAL A 152 21.34 -0.97 3.93
C VAL A 152 21.23 -0.01 2.76
N ASN A 153 22.29 0.07 1.97
CA ASN A 153 22.37 0.84 0.74
C ASN A 153 21.42 0.31 -0.38
N PHE A 154 20.44 -0.52 -0.03
CA PHE A 154 19.47 -1.19 -0.89
C PHE A 154 18.06 -0.74 -0.51
N ASP A 155 17.18 -0.60 -1.51
CA ASP A 155 15.77 -0.28 -1.26
C ASP A 155 15.14 -1.29 -0.28
N PRO A 156 14.60 -0.83 0.87
CA PRO A 156 13.98 -1.67 1.91
C PRO A 156 12.89 -2.62 1.38
N LEU A 157 12.34 -2.30 0.21
CA LEU A 157 11.43 -3.11 -0.58
C LEU A 157 11.97 -4.52 -0.87
N PHE A 158 13.21 -4.62 -1.33
CA PHE A 158 13.80 -5.91 -1.72
C PHE A 158 14.02 -6.80 -0.50
N VAL A 159 14.44 -6.22 0.62
CA VAL A 159 14.64 -6.95 1.88
C VAL A 159 13.32 -7.47 2.42
N GLY A 160 12.26 -6.65 2.42
CA GLY A 160 10.92 -7.07 2.84
C GLY A 160 10.37 -8.22 2.00
N ILE A 161 10.49 -8.14 0.68
CA ILE A 161 10.04 -9.19 -0.24
C ILE A 161 10.85 -10.49 -0.02
N PHE A 162 12.17 -10.39 0.12
CA PHE A 162 13.04 -11.54 0.31
C PHE A 162 12.75 -12.30 1.61
N ILE A 163 12.56 -11.58 2.72
CA ILE A 163 12.24 -12.18 4.02
C ILE A 163 10.84 -12.80 4.00
N SER A 164 9.85 -12.11 3.44
CA SER A 164 8.50 -12.65 3.31
C SER A 164 8.50 -13.94 2.47
N LEU A 165 9.27 -13.97 1.37
CA LEU A 165 9.45 -15.16 0.54
C LEU A 165 10.14 -16.31 1.29
N MET A 166 11.21 -16.02 2.05
CA MET A 166 11.85 -16.98 2.94
C MET A 166 10.87 -17.58 3.95
N VAL A 167 10.04 -16.75 4.59
CA VAL A 167 9.04 -17.20 5.57
C VAL A 167 7.97 -18.08 4.92
N VAL A 168 7.52 -17.79 3.71
CA VAL A 168 6.57 -18.66 2.98
C VAL A 168 7.22 -19.98 2.57
N VAL A 169 8.48 -19.97 2.14
CA VAL A 169 9.22 -21.19 1.79
C VAL A 169 9.44 -22.07 3.02
N ILE A 170 9.91 -21.49 4.14
CA ILE A 170 10.10 -22.19 5.42
C ILE A 170 8.77 -22.71 5.97
N GLY A 171 7.72 -21.89 5.93
CA GLY A 171 6.36 -22.28 6.34
C GLY A 171 5.77 -23.41 5.49
N SER A 172 6.05 -23.43 4.18
CA SER A 172 5.66 -24.51 3.26
C SER A 172 6.43 -25.81 3.55
N LEU A 173 7.72 -25.71 3.87
CA LEU A 173 8.57 -26.86 4.22
C LEU A 173 8.18 -27.47 5.59
N PHE A 174 7.94 -26.65 6.61
CA PHE A 174 7.47 -27.11 7.93
C PHE A 174 6.09 -27.77 7.86
N ASN A 175 5.20 -27.29 6.99
CA ASN A 175 3.89 -27.89 6.83
C ASN A 175 3.94 -29.24 6.06
N LYS A 176 4.96 -29.45 5.23
CA LYS A 176 5.23 -30.76 4.60
C LYS A 176 5.57 -31.83 5.67
N ILE A 177 6.23 -31.44 6.76
CA ILE A 177 6.57 -32.34 7.89
C ILE A 177 5.30 -32.75 8.67
N LYS A 178 4.37 -31.81 8.90
CA LYS A 178 3.13 -32.09 9.63
C LYS A 178 2.12 -32.92 8.82
N PHE A 179 2.13 -32.81 7.48
CA PHE A 179 1.32 -33.68 6.61
C PHE A 179 1.88 -35.10 6.47
N ASN A 180 3.20 -35.29 6.57
CA ASN A 180 3.81 -36.63 6.51
C ASN A 180 3.62 -37.42 7.81
N ASN A 181 3.57 -36.75 8.97
CA ASN A 181 3.32 -37.42 10.26
C ASN A 181 1.86 -37.84 10.50
N LYS A 182 0.91 -37.41 9.67
CA LYS A 182 -0.51 -37.82 9.80
C LYS A 182 -0.87 -39.04 8.95
N LYS A 183 0.03 -39.53 8.11
CA LYS A 183 -0.16 -40.74 7.29
C LYS A 183 0.47 -42.01 7.89
N THR A 184 1.20 -41.91 8.99
CA THR A 184 1.93 -43.04 9.60
C THR A 184 1.24 -43.63 10.84
N ILE A 185 -0.06 -43.37 11.04
CA ILE A 185 -0.85 -43.88 12.18
C ILE A 185 -2.22 -44.43 11.72
N LEU A 186 -2.27 -44.99 10.52
CA LEU A 186 -3.32 -45.94 10.10
C LEU A 186 -2.61 -47.19 9.60
#